data_AF-A0AAW5MYP6-F1
#
_entry.id   AF-A0AAW5MYP6-F1
#
_cell.length_a   1.000
_cell.length_b   1.000
_cell.length_c   1.000
_cell.angle_alpha   90.00
_cell.angle_beta   90.00
_cell.angle_gamma   90.00
#
_symmetry.space_group_name_H-M   'P 1'
#
loop_
_entity.id
_entity.type
_entity.pdbx_description
1 polymer ?
#
loop_
_entity_poly.entity_id
_entity_poly.type
_entity_poly.pdbx_seq_one_letter_code
_entity_poly.pdbx_strand_id
1 'polypeptide(L)'
;HGDNSCYINFDFSAPEYHELALWEDKATLRFECADTYISLLEKLTALLGRQPELPDWIYDGVTLGIQGGTEVCQKKLDTMRNAGVKVNGIWAQDWSGIRMTSFGKRVMWNWKWNSENYP
;
A
#
# COMPACT_ATOMS: atom_id res chain seq x y z
N HIS A 1 -10.58 -13.58 -14.46
CA HIS A 1 -10.59 -12.12 -14.20
C HIS A 1 -11.90 -11.55 -14.71
N GLY A 2 -12.57 -10.71 -13.92
CA GLY A 2 -13.74 -9.95 -14.36
C GLY A 2 -13.33 -8.50 -14.60
N ASP A 3 -13.63 -7.95 -15.78
CA ASP A 3 -13.22 -6.60 -16.16
C ASP A 3 -14.10 -5.52 -15.47
N ASN A 4 -15.24 -5.92 -14.90
CA ASN A 4 -16.23 -5.06 -14.25
C ASN A 4 -15.72 -4.48 -12.92
N SER A 5 -16.14 -3.24 -12.61
CA SER A 5 -15.85 -2.56 -11.34
C SER A 5 -17.11 -2.27 -10.50
N CYS A 6 -18.26 -2.87 -10.87
CA CYS A 6 -19.50 -2.77 -10.12
C CYS A 6 -19.41 -3.48 -8.76
N TYR A 7 -20.48 -3.45 -7.96
CA TYR A 7 -20.58 -4.36 -6.83
C TYR A 7 -20.61 -5.80 -7.34
N ILE A 8 -19.82 -6.65 -6.71
CA ILE A 8 -19.65 -8.05 -7.09
C ILE A 8 -19.62 -8.88 -5.80
N ASN A 9 -20.35 -9.99 -5.79
CA ASN A 9 -20.24 -11.04 -4.77
C ASN A 9 -19.73 -12.33 -5.44
N PHE A 10 -18.55 -12.80 -5.01
CA PHE A 10 -18.00 -14.09 -5.41
C PHE A 10 -18.25 -15.09 -4.29
N ASP A 11 -19.23 -15.97 -4.49
CA ASP A 11 -19.62 -17.01 -3.53
C ASP A 11 -18.98 -18.34 -3.92
N PHE A 12 -18.14 -18.85 -3.01
CA PHE A 12 -17.44 -20.13 -3.12
C PHE A 12 -17.88 -21.13 -2.04
N SER A 13 -19.05 -20.92 -1.41
CA SER A 13 -19.54 -21.73 -0.29
C SER A 13 -20.12 -23.08 -0.72
N ALA A 14 -20.64 -23.18 -1.95
CA ALA A 14 -21.19 -24.42 -2.48
C ALA A 14 -20.07 -25.40 -2.90
N PRO A 15 -20.16 -26.70 -2.57
CA PRO A 15 -19.12 -27.68 -2.93
C PRO A 15 -18.96 -27.89 -4.45
N GLU A 16 -20.06 -27.79 -5.20
CA GLU A 16 -20.12 -28.21 -6.61
C GLU A 16 -20.03 -27.05 -7.61
N TYR A 17 -20.12 -25.80 -7.14
CA TYR A 17 -20.13 -24.64 -8.02
C TYR A 17 -19.63 -23.37 -7.34
N HIS A 18 -19.36 -22.37 -8.17
CA HIS A 18 -19.02 -21.02 -7.75
C HIS A 18 -20.03 -20.06 -8.40
N GLU A 19 -20.60 -19.16 -7.60
CA GLU A 19 -21.58 -18.20 -8.07
C GLU A 19 -21.01 -16.78 -8.03
N LEU A 20 -21.10 -16.07 -9.16
CA LEU A 20 -20.63 -14.69 -9.28
C LEU A 20 -21.86 -13.82 -9.57
N ALA A 21 -22.27 -13.04 -8.57
CA ALA A 21 -23.37 -12.07 -8.72
C ALA A 21 -22.80 -10.68 -8.97
N LEU A 22 -23.19 -10.04 -10.06
CA LEU A 22 -22.72 -8.72 -10.48
C LEU A 22 -23.90 -7.74 -10.57
N TRP A 23 -23.73 -6.52 -10.08
CA TRP A 23 -24.71 -5.44 -10.23
C TRP A 23 -24.42 -4.60 -11.47
N GLU A 24 -24.49 -5.24 -12.63
CA GLU A 24 -24.31 -4.63 -13.94
C GLU A 24 -25.08 -5.45 -14.99
N ASP A 25 -25.55 -4.82 -16.07
CA ASP A 25 -26.32 -5.49 -17.13
C ASP A 25 -25.45 -6.35 -18.06
N LYS A 26 -24.13 -6.21 -17.97
CA LYS A 26 -23.14 -6.92 -18.78
C LYS A 26 -21.98 -7.38 -17.90
N ALA A 27 -21.46 -8.57 -18.19
CA ALA A 27 -20.28 -9.12 -17.54
C ALA A 27 -19.26 -9.57 -18.58
N THR A 28 -17.98 -9.27 -18.35
CA THR A 28 -16.86 -9.82 -19.16
C THR A 28 -15.96 -10.63 -18.25
N LEU A 29 -15.85 -11.94 -18.55
CA LEU A 29 -15.02 -12.87 -17.79
C LEU A 29 -13.93 -13.45 -18.70
N ARG A 30 -12.69 -13.49 -18.19
CA ARG A 30 -11.52 -14.08 -18.85
C ARG A 30 -10.98 -15.23 -18.02
N PHE A 31 -10.67 -16.33 -18.70
CA PHE A 31 -10.09 -17.54 -18.11
C PHE A 31 -8.86 -17.95 -18.91
N GLU A 32 -7.79 -18.32 -18.21
CA GLU A 32 -6.63 -18.97 -18.79
C GLU A 32 -6.14 -20.08 -17.85
N CYS A 33 -5.59 -21.13 -18.44
CA CYS A 33 -5.02 -22.27 -17.72
C CYS A 33 -3.51 -22.33 -17.93
N ALA A 34 -2.80 -22.98 -17.00
CA ALA A 34 -1.38 -23.31 -17.14
C ALA A 34 -1.06 -24.58 -16.35
N ASP A 35 0.03 -25.25 -16.73
CA ASP A 35 0.45 -26.51 -16.09
C ASP A 35 1.01 -26.31 -14.68
N THR A 36 1.41 -25.08 -14.34
CA THR A 36 1.95 -24.72 -13.02
C THR A 36 1.43 -23.36 -12.56
N TYR A 37 1.36 -23.15 -11.26
CA TYR A 37 1.02 -21.85 -10.69
C TYR A 37 2.01 -20.74 -11.07
N ILE A 38 3.30 -21.06 -11.25
CA ILE A 38 4.31 -20.09 -11.70
C ILE A 38 3.94 -19.57 -13.10
N SER A 39 3.64 -20.46 -14.04
CA SER A 39 3.20 -20.07 -15.39
C SER A 39 1.84 -19.37 -15.38
N LEU A 40 0.93 -19.77 -14.48
CA LEU A 40 -0.36 -19.10 -14.32
C LEU A 40 -0.21 -17.65 -13.85
N LEU A 41 0.68 -17.39 -12.89
CA LEU A 41 0.99 -16.02 -12.42
C LEU A 41 1.71 -15.20 -13.49
N GLU A 42 2.57 -15.84 -14.29
CA GLU A 42 3.21 -15.18 -15.43
C GLU A 42 2.17 -14.65 -16.43
N LYS A 43 1.17 -15.48 -16.78
CA LYS A 43 0.05 -15.12 -17.65
C LYS A 43 -0.87 -14.08 -17.03
N LEU A 44 -1.24 -14.24 -15.75
CA LEU A 44 -2.08 -13.27 -15.04
C LEU A 44 -1.43 -11.89 -14.99
N THR A 45 -0.13 -11.81 -14.73
CA THR A 45 0.60 -10.53 -14.71
C THR A 45 0.89 -10.00 -16.11
N ALA A 46 0.90 -10.83 -17.15
CA ALA A 46 0.87 -10.36 -18.54
C ALA A 46 -0.45 -9.66 -18.89
N LEU A 47 -1.57 -10.11 -18.28
CA LEU A 47 -2.87 -9.45 -18.41
C LEU A 47 -2.97 -8.15 -17.58
N LEU A 48 -2.52 -8.17 -16.32
CA LEU A 48 -2.77 -7.07 -15.36
C LEU A 48 -1.61 -6.06 -15.23
N GLY A 49 -0.43 -6.39 -15.75
CA GLY A 49 0.80 -5.64 -15.56
C GLY A 49 1.69 -6.19 -14.44
N ARG A 50 2.98 -5.84 -14.51
CA ARG A 50 4.01 -6.19 -13.51
C ARG A 50 4.55 -4.93 -12.86
N GLN A 51 4.87 -5.02 -11.58
CA GLN A 51 5.51 -3.92 -10.85
C GLN A 51 6.95 -3.74 -11.35
N PRO A 52 7.51 -2.51 -11.27
CA PRO A 52 8.93 -2.29 -11.53
C PRO A 52 9.79 -2.94 -10.45
N GLU A 53 11.09 -3.03 -10.70
CA GLU A 53 12.08 -3.32 -9.66
C GLU A 53 12.03 -2.25 -8.57
N LEU A 54 12.30 -2.66 -7.33
CA LEU A 54 12.36 -1.72 -6.21
C LEU A 54 13.62 -0.86 -6.33
N PRO A 55 13.58 0.43 -5.97
CA PRO A 55 14.78 1.25 -5.87
C PRO A 55 15.78 0.66 -4.87
N ASP A 56 17.08 0.70 -5.20
CA ASP A 56 18.15 0.05 -4.41
C ASP A 56 18.15 0.44 -2.92
N TRP A 57 17.82 1.70 -2.60
CA TRP A 57 17.82 2.20 -1.21
C TRP A 57 16.83 1.47 -0.29
N ILE A 58 15.83 0.78 -0.85
CA ILE A 58 14.88 -0.04 -0.07
C ILE A 58 15.60 -1.15 0.69
N TYR A 59 16.70 -1.68 0.14
CA TYR A 59 17.45 -2.78 0.73
C TYR A 59 18.43 -2.33 1.82
N ASP A 60 18.67 -1.02 1.97
CA ASP A 60 19.69 -0.46 2.86
C ASP A 60 19.28 -0.39 4.34
N GLY A 61 18.05 -0.77 4.70
CA GLY A 61 17.60 -0.76 6.09
C GLY A 61 16.09 -0.60 6.28
N VAL A 62 15.70 -0.16 7.48
CA VAL A 62 14.31 0.09 7.85
C VAL A 62 13.92 1.56 7.63
N THR A 63 12.72 1.79 7.06
CA THR A 63 12.10 3.13 7.01
C THR A 63 11.36 3.37 8.32
N LEU A 64 11.76 4.39 9.08
CA LEU A 64 11.16 4.69 10.37
C LEU A 64 9.85 5.49 10.21
N GLY A 65 8.72 4.91 10.64
CA GLY A 65 7.45 5.62 10.76
C GLY A 65 7.44 6.53 11.98
N ILE A 66 7.54 7.85 11.79
CA ILE A 66 7.67 8.84 12.88
C ILE A 66 6.73 10.02 12.61
N GLN A 67 6.08 10.53 13.66
CA GLN A 67 5.29 11.76 13.62
C GLN A 67 5.76 12.75 14.68
N GLY A 68 5.43 14.03 14.50
CA GLY A 68 5.69 15.08 15.48
C GLY A 68 6.83 16.04 15.12
N GLY A 69 7.13 16.18 13.84
CA GLY A 69 8.02 17.23 13.33
C GLY A 69 9.50 16.87 13.22
N THR A 70 10.26 17.80 12.66
CA THR A 70 11.66 17.63 12.24
C THR A 70 12.57 17.15 13.38
N GLU A 71 12.52 17.80 14.55
CA GLU A 71 13.38 17.45 15.69
C GLU A 71 13.11 16.05 16.24
N VAL A 72 11.84 15.64 16.30
CA VAL A 72 11.44 14.30 16.79
C VAL A 72 11.93 13.23 15.82
N CYS A 73 11.81 13.48 14.52
CA CYS A 73 12.36 12.63 13.47
C CYS A 73 13.89 12.49 13.61
N GLN A 74 14.61 13.61 13.71
CA GLN A 74 16.07 13.62 13.83
C GLN A 74 16.55 12.87 15.08
N LYS A 75 15.96 13.16 16.25
CA LYS A 75 16.33 12.51 17.51
C LYS A 75 16.17 10.99 17.46
N LYS A 76 15.07 10.50 16.90
CA LYS A 76 14.81 9.06 16.79
C LYS A 76 15.73 8.41 15.76
N LEU A 77 15.99 9.08 14.64
CA LEU A 77 16.94 8.63 13.64
C LEU A 77 18.33 8.43 14.25
N ASP A 78 18.84 9.44 14.96
CA ASP A 78 20.17 9.40 15.60
C ASP A 78 20.24 8.31 16.65
N THR A 79 19.20 8.17 17.47
CA THR A 79 19.12 7.11 18.48
C THR A 79 19.27 5.72 17.85
N MET A 80 18.56 5.46 16.74
CA MET A 80 18.59 4.18 16.05
C MET A 80 19.93 3.93 15.35
N ARG A 81 20.46 4.93 14.64
CA ARG A 81 21.75 4.82 13.95
C ARG A 81 22.91 4.62 14.92
N ASN A 82 22.93 5.35 16.03
CA ASN A 82 23.96 5.23 17.07
C ASN A 82 23.92 3.84 17.76
N ALA A 83 22.75 3.19 17.79
CA ALA A 83 22.59 1.82 18.26
C ALA A 83 22.94 0.75 17.20
N GLY A 84 23.42 1.15 16.01
CA GLY A 84 23.84 0.24 14.94
C GLY A 84 22.72 -0.19 13.99
N VAL A 85 21.51 0.36 14.10
CA VAL A 85 20.39 0.03 13.20
C VAL A 85 20.64 0.64 11.82
N LYS A 86 20.47 -0.19 10.78
CA LYS A 86 20.49 0.27 9.39
C LYS A 86 19.18 0.95 9.06
N VAL A 87 19.21 2.26 8.82
CA VAL A 87 18.03 3.10 8.55
C VAL A 87 18.19 3.75 7.18
N ASN A 88 17.30 3.40 6.25
CA ASN A 88 17.29 3.89 4.87
C ASN A 88 16.36 5.09 4.64
N GLY A 89 15.44 5.37 5.56
CA GLY A 89 14.52 6.51 5.41
C GLY A 89 13.70 6.83 6.64
N ILE A 90 12.98 7.94 6.56
CA ILE A 90 11.92 8.33 7.51
C ILE A 90 10.63 8.50 6.71
N TRP A 91 9.55 7.93 7.22
CA TRP A 91 8.20 8.15 6.73
C TRP A 91 7.40 8.93 7.77
N ALA A 92 7.07 10.18 7.42
CA ALA A 92 6.38 11.13 8.28
C ALA A 92 5.00 11.49 7.70
N GLN A 93 3.95 10.80 8.14
CA GLN A 93 2.61 11.01 7.55
C GLN A 93 1.96 12.35 7.92
N ASP A 94 2.38 12.99 9.02
CA ASP A 94 1.94 14.34 9.42
C ASP A 94 2.79 15.46 8.82
N TRP A 95 3.57 15.18 7.77
CA TRP A 95 4.31 16.20 6.98
C TRP A 95 3.41 17.33 6.46
N SER A 96 2.13 17.02 6.23
CA SER A 96 1.10 17.99 5.82
C SER A 96 0.44 18.74 6.99
N GLY A 97 0.81 18.41 8.22
CA GLY A 97 0.28 18.98 9.45
C GLY A 97 -0.67 18.05 10.20
N ILE A 98 -1.14 18.53 11.35
CA ILE A 98 -1.97 17.76 12.30
C ILE A 98 -3.35 18.39 12.40
N ARG A 99 -4.39 17.54 12.43
CA ARG A 99 -5.76 17.91 12.76
C ARG A 99 -6.15 17.28 14.08
N MET A 100 -6.57 18.08 15.06
CA MET A 100 -7.11 17.61 16.32
C MET A 100 -8.59 17.27 16.18
N THR A 101 -8.98 16.09 16.65
CA THR A 101 -10.38 15.64 16.75
C THR A 101 -10.66 15.07 18.13
N SER A 102 -11.92 14.81 18.47
CA SER A 102 -12.29 14.12 19.72
C SER A 102 -11.68 12.72 19.86
N PHE A 103 -11.33 12.07 18.74
CA PHE A 103 -10.67 10.76 18.69
C PHE A 103 -9.14 10.85 18.75
N GLY A 104 -8.58 12.06 18.90
CA GLY A 104 -7.14 12.33 18.93
C GLY A 104 -6.59 12.95 17.65
N LYS A 105 -5.27 12.85 17.48
CA LYS A 105 -4.50 13.41 16.36
C LYS A 105 -4.78 12.66 15.05
N ARG A 106 -5.03 13.40 13.99
CA ARG A 106 -5.16 12.91 12.60
C ARG A 106 -4.23 13.70 11.69
N VAL A 107 -3.88 13.14 10.53
CA VAL A 107 -3.15 13.86 9.47
C VAL A 107 -4.04 14.94 8.86
N MET A 108 -3.46 16.09 8.53
CA MET A 108 -4.13 17.12 7.75
C MET A 108 -4.18 16.71 6.27
N TRP A 109 -5.39 16.56 5.72
CA TRP A 109 -5.58 16.21 4.31
C TRP A 109 -5.48 17.44 3.40
N ASN A 110 -4.30 18.03 3.39
CA ASN A 110 -3.89 19.08 2.45
C ASN A 110 -2.46 18.75 2.02
N TRP A 111 -2.27 18.20 0.82
CA TRP A 111 -1.03 17.57 0.35
C TRP A 111 0.08 18.58 0.00
N LYS A 112 0.40 19.44 0.97
CA LYS A 112 1.45 20.45 0.91
C LYS A 112 2.23 20.37 2.22
N TRP A 113 3.55 20.48 2.12
CA TRP A 113 4.42 20.49 3.28
C TRP A 113 4.01 21.62 4.25
N ASN A 114 3.91 21.26 5.53
CA ASN A 114 3.64 22.17 6.61
C ASN A 114 4.96 22.50 7.34
N SER A 115 5.51 23.67 7.04
CA SER A 115 6.76 24.17 7.63
C SER A 115 6.64 24.56 9.10
N GLU A 116 5.43 24.73 9.65
CA GLU A 116 5.26 24.96 11.09
C GLU A 116 5.40 23.65 11.87
N ASN A 117 4.90 22.54 11.31
CA ASN A 117 5.02 21.22 11.91
C ASN A 117 6.38 20.58 11.62
N TYR A 118 6.94 20.84 10.43
CA TYR A 118 8.23 20.35 9.97
C TYR A 118 9.10 21.52 9.48
N PRO A 119 9.64 22.36 10.39
CA PRO A 119 10.55 23.44 10.03
C PRO A 119 11.89 22.92 9.48
#